data_AF-A0A9W6HFS7-F1
#
_entry.id   AF-A0A9W6HFS7-F1
#
_cell.length_a   1.000
_cell.length_b   1.000
_cell.length_c   1.000
_cell.angle_alpha   90.00
_cell.angle_beta   90.00
_cell.angle_gamma   90.00
#
_symmetry.space_group_name_H-M   'P 1'
#
loop_
_entity.id
_entity.type
_entity.pdbx_description
1 polymer ?
#
loop_
_entity_poly.entity_id
_entity_poly.type
_entity_poly.pdbx_seq_one_letter_code
_entity_poly.pdbx_strand_id
1 'polypeptide(L)'
;MTDELEALIRADAQRYLDEGSVRDFEMGMRKSRAIHAAAAIYLEAKIRMETEKAIAKAQAEFEAELDAEFDYEHTGELVEDASAERLEYMTELEVAEYLKVPVATLRDWRRKDAVKVLPFHKIGRLIRYERGEVDAAMRAGRVEGGNNLPAGASVSIEPH
;
A
#
# COMPACT_ATOMS: atom_id res chain seq x y z
N MET A 1 25.89 31.64 6.36
CA MET A 1 25.73 31.48 4.90
C MET A 1 25.13 32.72 4.23
N THR A 2 24.33 33.54 4.92
CA THR A 2 23.74 34.78 4.38
C THR A 2 24.77 35.87 4.10
N ASP A 3 25.75 36.03 4.99
CA ASP A 3 26.67 37.18 4.96
C ASP A 3 27.69 37.10 3.80
N GLU A 4 28.15 35.90 3.47
CA GLU A 4 29.02 35.66 2.30
C GLU A 4 28.29 35.87 0.98
N LEU A 5 27.02 35.43 0.91
CA LEU A 5 26.17 35.63 -0.26
C LEU A 5 25.87 37.11 -0.47
N GLU A 6 25.59 37.87 0.60
CA GLU A 6 25.41 39.32 0.50
C GLU A 6 26.68 40.04 0.04
N ALA A 7 27.86 39.60 0.51
CA ALA A 7 29.14 40.14 0.06
C ALA A 7 29.37 39.89 -1.43
N LEU A 8 29.08 38.68 -1.91
CA LEU A 8 29.11 38.32 -3.34
C LEU A 8 28.13 39.16 -4.17
N ILE A 9 26.89 39.28 -3.71
CA ILE A 9 25.86 40.07 -4.39
C ILE A 9 26.29 41.54 -4.54
N ARG A 10 26.88 42.10 -3.48
CA ARG A 10 27.43 43.46 -3.47
C ARG A 10 28.62 43.62 -4.40
N ALA A 11 29.53 42.64 -4.45
CA ALA A 11 30.66 42.64 -5.37
C ALA A 11 30.20 42.57 -6.84
N ASP A 12 29.24 41.69 -7.16
CA ASP A 12 28.65 41.60 -8.49
C ASP A 12 27.91 42.89 -8.88
N ALA A 13 27.18 43.51 -7.94
CA ALA A 13 26.51 44.78 -8.16
C ALA A 13 27.50 45.90 -8.54
N GLN A 14 28.65 45.94 -7.85
CA GLN A 14 29.73 46.87 -8.19
C GLN A 14 30.32 46.56 -9.56
N ARG A 15 30.58 45.28 -9.87
CA ARG A 15 31.08 44.87 -11.20
C ARG A 15 30.13 45.32 -12.32
N TYR A 16 28.82 45.13 -12.18
CA TYR A 16 27.86 45.57 -13.18
C TYR A 16 27.84 47.08 -13.39
N LEU A 17 28.09 47.84 -12.33
CA LEU A 17 28.20 49.29 -12.41
C LEU A 17 29.50 49.70 -13.13
N ASP A 18 30.63 49.09 -12.78
CA ASP A 18 31.93 49.35 -13.39
C ASP A 18 31.95 48.99 -14.89
N GLU A 19 31.25 47.93 -15.27
CA GLU A 19 31.07 47.50 -16.67
C GLU A 19 30.09 48.39 -17.46
N GLY A 20 29.41 49.35 -16.82
CA GLY A 20 28.37 50.18 -17.43
C GLY A 20 27.10 49.39 -17.80
N SER A 21 26.93 48.18 -17.25
CA SER A 21 25.80 47.29 -17.52
C SER A 21 24.51 47.75 -16.82
N VAL A 22 24.65 48.54 -15.77
CA VAL A 22 23.56 49.19 -15.02
C VAL A 22 23.89 50.66 -14.78
N ARG A 23 22.85 51.46 -14.53
CA ARG A 23 23.00 52.93 -14.38
C ARG A 23 23.46 53.36 -13.00
N ASP A 24 23.15 52.58 -11.98
CA ASP A 24 23.46 52.86 -10.59
C ASP A 24 23.64 51.56 -9.79
N PHE A 25 24.20 51.70 -8.59
CA PHE A 25 24.50 50.58 -7.72
C PHE A 25 23.24 49.83 -7.25
N GLU A 26 22.12 50.53 -7.04
CA GLU A 26 20.87 49.91 -6.60
C GLU A 26 20.30 48.97 -7.68
N MET A 27 20.37 49.40 -8.94
CA MET A 27 20.02 48.59 -10.10
C MET A 27 20.97 47.41 -10.26
N GLY A 28 22.26 47.60 -9.96
CA GLY A 28 23.24 46.51 -9.85
C GLY A 28 22.86 45.48 -8.78
N MET A 29 22.45 45.92 -7.59
CA MET A 29 21.99 45.05 -6.50
C MET A 29 20.73 44.26 -6.89
N ARG A 30 19.75 44.89 -7.54
CA ARG A 30 18.53 44.23 -8.03
C ARG A 30 18.87 43.16 -9.07
N LYS A 31 19.72 43.50 -10.05
CA LYS A 31 20.18 42.56 -11.10
C LYS A 31 20.93 41.38 -10.49
N SER A 32 21.88 41.64 -9.61
CA SER A 32 22.66 40.61 -8.92
C SER A 32 21.76 39.66 -8.13
N ARG A 33 20.85 40.19 -7.30
CA ARG A 33 19.87 39.39 -6.54
C ARG A 33 18.99 38.53 -7.44
N ALA A 34 18.50 39.06 -8.55
CA ALA A 34 17.67 38.31 -9.49
C ALA A 34 18.44 37.12 -10.12
N ILE A 35 19.71 37.31 -10.46
CA ILE A 35 20.56 36.26 -11.03
C ILE A 35 20.83 35.16 -9.99
N HIS A 36 21.22 35.53 -8.77
CA HIS A 36 21.47 34.58 -7.69
C HIS A 36 20.19 33.80 -7.30
N ALA A 37 19.03 34.46 -7.26
CA ALA A 37 17.75 33.81 -7.02
C ALA A 37 17.40 32.81 -8.15
N ALA A 38 17.59 33.20 -9.41
CA ALA A 38 17.35 32.31 -10.55
C ALA A 38 18.30 31.10 -10.53
N ALA A 39 19.57 31.31 -10.18
CA ALA A 39 20.55 30.23 -10.06
C ALA A 39 20.18 29.24 -8.95
N ALA A 40 19.70 29.73 -7.80
CA ALA A 40 19.23 28.87 -6.71
C ALA A 40 18.05 27.99 -7.14
N ILE A 41 17.03 28.59 -7.77
CA ILE A 41 15.86 27.86 -8.28
C ILE A 41 16.27 26.80 -9.29
N TYR A 42 17.18 27.13 -10.22
CA TYR A 42 17.68 26.18 -11.21
C TYR A 42 18.43 25.00 -10.55
N LEU A 43 19.30 25.29 -9.58
CA LEU A 43 20.06 24.25 -8.89
C LEU A 43 19.15 23.31 -8.10
N GLU A 44 18.16 23.87 -7.39
CA GLU A 44 17.15 23.08 -6.67
C GLU A 44 16.35 22.18 -7.63
N ALA A 45 15.88 22.73 -8.74
CA ALA A 45 15.15 21.96 -9.75
C ALA A 45 16.00 20.84 -10.34
N LYS A 46 17.28 21.11 -10.62
CA LYS A 46 18.22 20.12 -11.15
C LYS A 46 18.47 18.98 -10.15
N ILE A 47 18.75 19.31 -8.89
CA ILE A 47 18.93 18.31 -7.82
C ILE A 47 17.67 17.45 -7.70
N ARG A 48 16.49 18.07 -7.73
CA ARG A 48 15.22 17.36 -7.67
C ARG A 48 15.05 16.39 -8.84
N MET A 49 15.31 16.82 -10.07
CA MET A 49 15.21 15.94 -11.23
C MET A 49 16.19 14.77 -11.18
N GLU A 50 17.43 15.02 -10.76
CA GLU A 50 18.46 13.97 -10.66
C GLU A 50 18.13 12.97 -9.55
N THR A 51 17.61 13.45 -8.42
CA THR A 51 17.16 12.60 -7.31
C THR A 51 15.92 11.79 -7.67
N GLU A 52 14.91 12.40 -8.30
CA GLU A 52 13.73 11.68 -8.80
C GLU A 52 14.13 10.60 -9.80
N LYS A 53 15.07 10.90 -10.72
CA LYS A 53 15.59 9.91 -11.66
C LYS A 53 16.36 8.78 -10.97
N ALA A 54 17.16 9.09 -9.96
CA ALA A 54 17.90 8.09 -9.19
C ALA A 54 16.95 7.18 -8.39
N ILE A 55 15.90 7.76 -7.79
CA ILE A 55 14.85 7.00 -7.08
C ILE A 55 14.10 6.10 -8.07
N ALA A 56 13.64 6.64 -9.20
CA ALA A 56 12.94 5.85 -10.21
C ALA A 56 13.81 4.71 -10.76
N LYS A 57 15.12 4.97 -10.94
CA LYS A 57 16.08 3.93 -11.34
C LYS A 57 16.21 2.85 -10.26
N ALA A 58 16.39 3.23 -9.00
CA ALA A 58 16.49 2.29 -7.89
C ALA A 58 15.22 1.47 -7.71
N GLN A 59 14.05 2.08 -7.89
CA GLN A 59 12.76 1.39 -7.90
C GLN A 59 12.66 0.38 -9.03
N ALA A 60 13.03 0.77 -10.26
CA ALA A 60 13.03 -0.14 -11.40
C ALA A 60 14.04 -1.30 -11.24
N GLU A 61 15.21 -1.04 -10.67
CA GLU A 61 16.20 -2.08 -10.36
C GLU A 61 15.68 -3.04 -9.29
N PHE A 62 15.04 -2.52 -8.24
CA PHE A 62 14.41 -3.35 -7.20
C PHE A 62 13.23 -4.18 -7.74
N GLU A 63 12.35 -3.57 -8.55
CA GLU A 63 11.25 -4.29 -9.20
C GLU A 63 11.78 -5.39 -10.14
N ALA A 64 12.82 -5.10 -10.93
CA ALA A 64 13.45 -6.11 -11.80
C ALA A 64 14.15 -7.22 -11.01
N GLU A 65 14.75 -6.92 -9.86
CA GLU A 65 15.32 -7.91 -8.95
C GLU A 65 14.23 -8.79 -8.33
N LEU A 66 13.11 -8.19 -7.92
CA LEU A 66 11.96 -8.89 -7.35
C LEU A 66 11.26 -9.77 -8.38
N ASP A 67 11.12 -9.31 -9.62
CA ASP A 67 10.63 -10.10 -10.74
C ASP A 67 11.58 -11.26 -11.10
N ALA A 68 12.90 -11.01 -11.08
CA ALA A 68 13.90 -12.05 -11.35
C ALA A 68 14.00 -13.10 -10.22
N GLU A 69 13.79 -12.69 -8.97
CA GLU A 69 13.70 -13.58 -7.80
C GLU A 69 12.42 -14.41 -7.85
N PHE A 70 11.29 -13.80 -8.25
CA PHE A 70 10.00 -14.46 -8.39
C PHE A 70 9.96 -15.50 -9.53
N ASP A 71 10.71 -15.27 -10.62
CA ASP A 71 10.81 -16.21 -11.75
C ASP A 71 11.74 -17.43 -11.48
N TYR A 72 12.59 -17.40 -10.44
CA TYR A 72 13.48 -18.52 -10.10
C TYR A 72 12.86 -19.54 -9.13
N GLU A 73 11.86 -19.16 -8.32
CA GLU A 73 11.15 -20.11 -7.44
C GLU A 73 10.09 -20.95 -8.16
N HIS A 74 9.72 -20.63 -9.41
CA HIS A 74 8.67 -21.35 -10.14
C HIS A 74 9.15 -22.43 -11.11
N THR A 75 10.44 -22.77 -11.13
CA THR A 75 10.88 -24.07 -11.66
C THR A 75 10.67 -25.18 -10.61
N GLY A 76 9.41 -25.54 -10.37
CA GLY A 76 9.05 -26.94 -10.15
C GLY A 76 9.12 -27.50 -8.73
N GLU A 77 8.93 -26.70 -7.67
CA GLU A 77 8.55 -27.24 -6.37
C GLU A 77 7.53 -26.31 -5.69
N LEU A 78 6.31 -26.83 -5.48
CA LEU A 78 5.24 -26.12 -4.78
C LEU A 78 5.65 -25.95 -3.32
N VAL A 79 6.21 -24.80 -2.96
CA VAL A 79 6.46 -24.42 -1.57
C VAL A 79 5.17 -23.85 -0.99
N GLU A 80 4.40 -24.71 -0.32
CA GLU A 80 3.09 -24.39 0.29
C GLU A 80 3.16 -23.51 1.57
N ASP A 81 4.27 -22.86 1.92
CA ASP A 81 4.46 -22.39 3.31
C ASP A 81 4.99 -20.95 3.52
N ALA A 82 4.76 -20.03 2.56
CA ALA A 82 5.16 -18.61 2.70
C ALA A 82 4.01 -17.59 2.56
N SER A 83 2.77 -17.97 2.89
CA SER A 83 1.61 -17.06 2.91
C SER A 83 1.12 -16.69 4.32
N ALA A 84 1.93 -16.94 5.34
CA ALA A 84 1.65 -16.47 6.69
C ALA A 84 1.90 -14.95 6.79
N GLU A 85 0.85 -14.19 7.08
CA GLU A 85 0.81 -12.76 7.48
C GLU A 85 0.40 -11.71 6.44
N ARG A 86 -0.39 -12.06 5.42
CA ARG A 86 -1.42 -11.11 4.93
C ARG A 86 -2.76 -11.50 5.54
N LEU A 87 -3.31 -10.63 6.40
CA LEU A 87 -4.67 -10.74 6.91
C LEU A 87 -5.65 -10.58 5.74
N GLU A 88 -5.94 -11.68 5.06
CA GLU A 88 -6.85 -11.72 3.92
C GLU A 88 -8.30 -11.68 4.43
N TYR A 89 -8.94 -10.52 4.31
CA TYR A 89 -10.34 -10.35 4.66
C TYR A 89 -11.23 -10.70 3.47
N MET A 90 -11.99 -11.78 3.62
CA MET A 90 -12.92 -12.28 2.62
C MET A 90 -14.31 -11.64 2.78
N THR A 91 -14.98 -11.44 1.65
CA THR A 91 -16.39 -11.06 1.55
C THR A 91 -17.31 -12.26 1.83
N GLU A 92 -18.59 -11.98 2.08
CA GLU A 92 -19.61 -13.03 2.29
C GLU A 92 -19.74 -13.98 1.09
N LEU A 93 -19.51 -13.48 -0.14
CA LEU A 93 -19.57 -14.29 -1.36
C LEU A 93 -18.34 -15.20 -1.47
N GLU A 94 -17.14 -14.65 -1.25
CA GLU A 94 -15.89 -15.43 -1.29
C GLU A 94 -15.89 -16.55 -0.24
N VAL A 95 -16.39 -16.28 0.97
CA VAL A 95 -16.52 -17.30 2.02
C VAL A 95 -17.53 -18.38 1.65
N ALA A 96 -18.66 -18.00 1.05
CA ALA A 96 -19.67 -18.96 0.58
C ALA A 96 -19.08 -19.88 -0.50
N GLU A 97 -18.30 -19.34 -1.43
CA GLU A 97 -17.60 -20.11 -2.47
C GLU A 97 -16.49 -20.97 -1.90
N TYR A 98 -15.78 -20.48 -0.89
CA TYR A 98 -14.69 -21.18 -0.22
C TYR A 98 -15.21 -22.38 0.59
N LEU A 99 -16.24 -22.18 1.40
CA LEU A 99 -16.88 -23.20 2.23
C LEU A 99 -17.89 -24.07 1.47
N LYS A 100 -18.18 -23.75 0.20
CA LYS A 100 -19.23 -24.41 -0.60
C LYS A 100 -20.59 -24.42 0.10
N VAL A 101 -20.93 -23.32 0.77
CA VAL A 101 -22.23 -23.14 1.46
C VAL A 101 -22.99 -21.96 0.84
N PRO A 102 -24.33 -21.99 0.83
CA PRO A 102 -25.10 -20.83 0.39
C PRO A 102 -24.84 -19.60 1.27
N VAL A 103 -24.80 -18.41 0.66
CA VAL A 103 -24.72 -17.12 1.38
C VAL A 103 -25.81 -16.98 2.44
N ALA A 104 -27.01 -17.50 2.17
CA ALA A 104 -28.11 -17.52 3.14
C ALA A 104 -27.74 -18.23 4.44
N THR A 105 -27.00 -19.33 4.36
CA THR A 105 -26.50 -20.09 5.51
C THR A 105 -25.54 -19.24 6.36
N LEU A 106 -24.63 -18.49 5.72
CA LEU A 106 -23.72 -17.56 6.42
C LEU A 106 -24.49 -16.44 7.14
N ARG A 107 -25.56 -15.94 6.52
CA ARG A 107 -26.45 -14.93 7.12
C ARG A 107 -27.19 -15.47 8.33
N ASP A 108 -27.66 -16.72 8.25
CA ASP A 108 -28.35 -17.39 9.34
C ASP A 108 -27.42 -17.71 10.50
N TRP A 109 -26.18 -18.12 10.23
CA TRP A 109 -25.13 -18.25 11.25
C TRP A 109 -24.89 -16.90 11.94
N ARG A 110 -24.71 -15.82 11.18
CA ARG A 110 -24.53 -14.48 11.77
C ARG A 110 -25.69 -14.03 12.66
N ARG A 111 -26.93 -14.42 12.33
CA ARG A 111 -28.14 -14.05 13.10
C ARG A 111 -28.33 -14.85 14.40
N LYS A 112 -27.88 -16.10 14.44
CA LYS A 112 -28.11 -17.03 15.57
C LYS A 112 -27.06 -16.92 16.70
N ASP A 113 -26.42 -15.76 16.88
CA ASP A 113 -25.26 -15.57 17.76
C ASP A 113 -24.10 -16.57 17.47
N ALA A 114 -23.95 -16.95 16.20
CA ALA A 114 -22.95 -17.93 15.79
C ALA A 114 -21.56 -17.32 15.53
N VAL A 115 -21.16 -16.31 16.31
CA VAL A 115 -19.72 -15.93 16.45
C VAL A 115 -18.89 -17.18 16.81
N LYS A 116 -19.52 -18.17 17.47
CA LYS A 116 -18.94 -19.49 17.75
C LYS A 116 -18.71 -20.36 16.51
N VAL A 117 -19.52 -20.22 15.45
CA VAL A 117 -19.42 -21.03 14.22
C VAL A 117 -18.41 -20.40 13.27
N LEU A 118 -18.56 -19.11 12.98
CA LEU A 118 -17.62 -18.38 12.14
C LEU A 118 -17.48 -16.94 12.63
N PRO A 119 -16.29 -16.56 13.14
CA PRO A 119 -16.01 -15.17 13.50
C PRO A 119 -16.22 -14.25 12.29
N PHE A 120 -16.74 -13.04 12.55
CA PHE A 120 -16.94 -12.03 11.52
C PHE A 120 -16.61 -10.65 12.06
N HIS A 121 -16.10 -9.80 11.17
CA HIS A 121 -15.68 -8.45 11.46
C HIS A 121 -16.62 -7.46 10.78
N LYS A 122 -17.10 -6.47 11.54
CA LYS A 122 -17.89 -5.36 11.01
C LYS A 122 -16.98 -4.18 10.70
N ILE A 123 -16.82 -3.87 9.42
CA ILE A 123 -16.09 -2.70 8.96
C ILE A 123 -17.12 -1.71 8.40
N GLY A 124 -17.60 -0.82 9.27
CA GLY A 124 -18.72 0.08 8.96
C GLY A 124 -20.01 -0.69 8.69
N ARG A 125 -20.48 -0.67 7.43
CA ARG A 125 -21.66 -1.42 6.97
C ARG A 125 -21.32 -2.79 6.36
N LEU A 126 -20.03 -3.07 6.18
CA LEU A 126 -19.55 -4.27 5.51
C LEU A 126 -19.27 -5.37 6.54
N ILE A 127 -19.61 -6.59 6.17
CA ILE A 127 -19.21 -7.80 6.89
C ILE A 127 -18.00 -8.39 6.17
N ARG A 128 -16.97 -8.72 6.94
CA ARG A 128 -15.76 -9.39 6.48
C ARG A 128 -15.45 -10.58 7.37
N TYR A 129 -14.78 -11.56 6.80
CA TYR A 129 -14.32 -12.76 7.49
C TYR A 129 -12.82 -12.85 7.30
N GLU A 130 -12.07 -12.99 8.38
CA GLU A 130 -10.63 -13.21 8.25
C GLU A 130 -10.40 -14.64 7.80
N ARG A 131 -9.63 -14.83 6.72
CA ARG A 131 -9.38 -16.16 6.17
C ARG A 131 -8.79 -17.12 7.19
N GLY A 132 -7.84 -16.66 8.01
CA GLY A 132 -7.25 -17.47 9.08
C GLY A 132 -8.28 -17.98 10.10
N GLU A 133 -9.30 -17.18 10.41
CA GLU A 133 -10.39 -17.58 11.31
C GLU A 133 -11.35 -18.57 10.65
N VAL A 134 -11.61 -18.42 9.35
CA VAL A 134 -12.40 -19.39 8.56
C VAL A 134 -11.70 -20.75 8.54
N ASP A 135 -10.39 -20.75 8.27
CA ASP A 135 -9.57 -21.96 8.25
C ASP A 135 -9.49 -22.60 9.65
N ALA A 136 -9.39 -21.78 10.70
CA ALA A 136 -9.42 -22.26 12.07
C ALA A 136 -10.78 -22.88 12.43
N ALA A 137 -11.89 -22.31 11.96
CA ALA A 137 -13.23 -22.84 12.19
C ALA A 137 -13.45 -24.18 11.46
N MET A 138 -12.93 -24.31 10.23
CA MET A 138 -12.93 -25.57 9.49
C MET A 138 -12.08 -26.63 10.19
N ARG A 139 -10.84 -26.30 10.58
CA ARG A 139 -9.96 -27.21 11.33
C ARG A 139 -10.55 -27.64 12.67
N ALA A 140 -11.28 -26.75 13.33
CA ALA A 140 -11.97 -27.05 14.58
C ALA A 140 -13.29 -27.84 14.38
N GLY A 141 -13.67 -28.18 13.15
CA GLY A 141 -14.90 -28.92 12.85
C GLY A 141 -16.19 -28.15 13.16
N ARG A 142 -16.11 -26.82 13.28
CA ARG A 142 -17.29 -25.97 13.56
C ARG A 142 -18.09 -25.67 12.30
N VAL A 143 -17.45 -25.84 11.14
CA VAL A 143 -18.00 -25.61 9.81
C VAL A 143 -17.57 -26.77 8.92
N GLU A 144 -18.54 -27.45 8.31
CA GLU A 144 -18.28 -28.49 7.31
C GLU A 144 -18.45 -27.90 5.92
N GLY A 145 -17.40 -27.95 5.10
CA GLY A 145 -17.48 -27.62 3.69
C GLY A 145 -18.42 -28.58 2.98
N GLY A 146 -19.35 -28.05 2.19
CA GLY A 146 -20.55 -28.76 1.75
C GLY A 146 -20.32 -30.15 1.14
N ASN A 147 -20.64 -31.19 1.92
CA ASN A 147 -21.60 -32.21 1.49
C ASN A 147 -22.65 -32.38 2.59
N ASN A 148 -23.61 -31.45 2.66
CA ASN A 148 -24.89 -31.74 3.28
C ASN A 148 -26.01 -31.09 2.47
N LEU A 149 -26.64 -31.90 1.62
CA LEU A 149 -28.07 -31.82 1.40
C LEU A 149 -28.77 -31.87 2.78
N PRO A 150 -29.93 -31.23 2.99
CA PRO A 150 -30.68 -31.41 4.22
C PRO A 150 -31.15 -32.88 4.33
N ALA A 151 -30.39 -33.72 5.04
CA ALA A 151 -30.78 -35.06 5.44
C ALA A 151 -30.84 -35.10 6.98
N GLY A 152 -32.06 -35.21 7.51
CA GLY A 152 -32.29 -35.63 8.88
C GLY A 152 -32.45 -34.52 9.91
N ALA A 153 -33.62 -33.90 9.93
CA ALA A 153 -34.26 -33.65 11.22
C ALA A 153 -34.40 -35.01 11.93
N SER A 154 -33.68 -35.20 13.04
CA SER A 154 -33.88 -36.31 13.95
C SER A 154 -35.27 -36.17 14.59
N VAL A 155 -36.28 -36.76 13.97
CA VAL A 155 -37.56 -37.00 14.65
C VAL A 155 -37.34 -38.19 15.59
N SER A 156 -37.33 -37.89 16.89
CA SER A 156 -37.42 -38.88 17.95
C SER A 156 -38.72 -39.65 17.80
N ILE A 157 -38.65 -40.97 17.75
CA ILE A 157 -39.81 -41.85 17.97
C ILE A 157 -39.35 -42.94 18.93
N GLU A 158 -39.53 -42.70 20.23
CA GLU A 158 -39.82 -43.79 21.17
C GLU A 158 -41.30 -44.17 20.98
N PRO A 159 -41.63 -45.47 21.06
CA PRO A 159 -42.51 -45.85 22.16
C PRO A 159 -42.17 -47.21 22.79
N HIS A 160 -42.69 -47.34 24.01
CA HIS A 160 -42.68 -48.47 24.94
C HIS A 160 -42.91 -49.86 24.35
#